data_AF-A0A2G5RGE0-F1
#
_entry.id   AF-A0A2G5RGE0-F1
#
_cell.length_a   1.000
_cell.length_b   1.000
_cell.length_c   1.000
_cell.angle_alpha   90.00
_cell.angle_beta   90.00
_cell.angle_gamma   90.00
#
_symmetry.space_group_name_H-M   'P 1'
#
loop_
_entity.id
_entity.type
_entity.pdbx_description
1 polymer ?
#
loop_
_entity_poly.entity_id
_entity_poly.type
_entity_poly.pdbx_seq_one_letter_code
_entity_poly.pdbx_strand_id
1 'polypeptide(L)'
;MAKTASDSVSLTRQAYALTDDLMTPNAAVYWVDLLISAALMWGGFLLAATTSSLPVGLVAGLISVLALYRALSFIHELTHIRDDEAPGFRVGWNVLVGVPLMTPSLMYEGVHNVHHVKDRFGTALDPEYLPLSRYTPLSLAGFLFVALLAPIGVLIRSAIVIPLSFLVPPLRRVLKQRLSALVINPDFVREDMAKMRPAWLVQDIACWLWSWGLIAATVAGVLPIRFVLTGLAIFSLATFVNQARTLVAHHWDNDGGKMSLDEQFLDSVNVPPPNLASELWAPVGLRYHALHHLLPKLPYHNLGKAHARLAQALAPDSLYHRASQKGLFEALTALFRRVAQKPAVVSRGPSAAE
;
A
#
# COMPACT_ATOMS: atom_id res chain seq x y z
N MET A 1 -1.44 28.05 -25.86
CA MET A 1 -1.10 28.95 -24.74
C MET A 1 0.32 28.70 -24.32
N ALA A 2 1.09 29.77 -24.18
CA ALA A 2 2.54 29.76 -24.08
C ALA A 2 3.03 29.02 -22.83
N LYS A 3 4.03 28.16 -23.03
CA LYS A 3 4.80 27.48 -22.00
C LYS A 3 5.71 28.50 -21.33
N THR A 4 5.19 29.23 -20.34
CA THR A 4 6.02 30.03 -19.43
C THR A 4 6.75 29.06 -18.51
N ALA A 5 7.92 28.60 -18.95
CA ALA A 5 8.97 28.18 -18.03
C ALA A 5 9.43 29.46 -17.30
N SER A 6 8.82 29.77 -16.15
CA SER A 6 9.37 30.78 -15.26
C SER A 6 10.50 30.15 -14.46
N ASP A 7 11.55 30.93 -14.23
CA ASP A 7 12.73 30.66 -13.38
C ASP A 7 12.40 30.44 -11.89
N SER A 8 11.24 29.84 -11.60
CA SER A 8 10.84 29.42 -10.26
C SER A 8 11.54 28.10 -9.91
N VAL A 9 12.11 28.05 -8.70
CA VAL A 9 12.66 26.80 -8.14
C VAL A 9 11.53 25.76 -8.12
N SER A 10 11.72 24.60 -8.78
CA SER A 10 10.72 23.52 -8.80
C SER A 10 10.23 23.19 -7.39
N LEU A 11 8.95 22.87 -7.21
CA LEU A 11 8.35 22.55 -5.91
C LEU A 11 9.18 21.52 -5.12
N THR A 12 9.68 20.47 -5.79
CA THR A 12 10.56 19.45 -5.19
C THR A 12 11.81 20.05 -4.54
N ARG A 13 12.48 20.98 -5.23
CA ARG A 13 13.70 21.63 -4.72
C ARG A 13 13.39 22.53 -3.53
N GLN A 14 12.30 23.30 -3.58
CA GLN A 14 11.87 24.11 -2.44
C GLN A 14 11.56 23.23 -1.23
N ALA A 15 10.83 22.13 -1.47
CA ALA A 15 10.46 21.21 -0.41
C ALA A 15 11.67 20.55 0.24
N TYR A 16 12.65 20.12 -0.56
CA TYR A 16 13.90 19.57 -0.06
C TYR A 16 14.68 20.60 0.76
N ALA A 17 14.87 21.82 0.25
CA ALA A 17 15.59 22.88 0.94
C ALA A 17 14.96 23.27 2.29
N LEU A 18 13.64 23.12 2.42
CA LEU A 18 12.93 23.42 3.66
C LEU A 18 12.92 22.24 4.65
N THR A 19 13.31 21.03 4.25
CA THR A 19 13.10 19.80 5.06
C THR A 19 14.28 18.84 5.08
N ASP A 20 15.46 19.28 4.65
CA ASP A 20 16.67 18.45 4.59
C ASP A 20 17.08 17.90 5.97
N ASP A 21 16.91 18.68 7.04
CA ASP A 21 17.10 18.30 8.45
C ASP A 21 16.16 17.17 8.92
N LEU A 22 15.11 16.86 8.16
CA LEU A 22 14.10 15.84 8.51
C LEU A 22 14.32 14.51 7.78
N MET A 23 15.32 14.38 6.92
CA MET A 23 15.51 13.22 6.04
C MET A 23 16.09 11.98 6.75
N THR A 24 16.51 12.09 8.01
CA THR A 24 17.16 10.97 8.72
C THR A 24 16.13 10.11 9.46
N PRO A 25 16.01 8.81 9.13
CA PRO A 25 15.15 7.88 9.86
C PRO A 25 15.64 7.63 11.30
N ASN A 26 14.72 7.54 12.26
CA ASN A 26 15.02 7.10 13.62
C ASN A 26 14.60 5.64 13.83
N ALA A 27 15.57 4.72 13.86
CA ALA A 27 15.33 3.29 14.03
C ALA A 27 14.51 2.92 15.28
N ALA A 28 14.69 3.64 16.40
CA ALA A 28 13.97 3.37 17.64
C ALA A 28 12.45 3.65 17.48
N VAL A 29 12.09 4.70 16.75
CA VAL A 29 10.68 5.02 16.44
C VAL A 29 10.05 3.89 15.63
N TYR A 30 10.72 3.41 14.59
CA TYR A 30 10.24 2.29 13.77
C TYR A 30 10.01 1.02 14.60
N TRP A 31 11.01 0.63 15.41
CA TRP A 31 10.91 -0.57 16.22
C TRP A 31 9.82 -0.49 17.29
N VAL A 32 9.76 0.61 18.05
CA VAL A 32 8.74 0.79 19.11
C VAL A 32 7.34 0.77 18.49
N ASP A 33 7.13 1.49 17.40
CA ASP A 33 5.82 1.56 16.73
C ASP A 33 5.40 0.20 16.16
N LEU A 34 6.32 -0.52 15.50
CA LEU A 34 6.06 -1.88 15.02
C LEU A 34 5.72 -2.84 16.16
N LEU A 35 6.48 -2.83 17.25
CA LEU A 35 6.26 -3.74 18.39
C LEU A 35 4.93 -3.47 19.07
N ILE A 36 4.56 -2.20 19.28
CA ILE A 36 3.25 -1.83 19.84
C ILE A 36 2.13 -2.26 18.88
N SER A 37 2.27 -1.96 17.58
CA SER A 37 1.27 -2.33 16.57
C SER A 37 1.11 -3.85 16.47
N ALA A 38 2.21 -4.61 16.49
CA ALA A 38 2.18 -6.07 16.46
C ALA A 38 1.57 -6.66 17.74
N ALA A 39 1.87 -6.10 18.91
CA ALA A 39 1.29 -6.54 20.18
C ALA A 39 -0.23 -6.32 20.22
N LEU A 40 -0.69 -5.14 19.80
CA LEU A 40 -2.13 -4.82 19.72
C LEU A 40 -2.84 -5.67 18.67
N MET A 41 -2.20 -5.92 17.53
CA MET A 41 -2.70 -6.80 16.47
C MET A 41 -2.87 -8.23 16.98
N TRP A 42 -1.80 -8.88 17.43
CA TRP A 42 -1.85 -10.28 17.87
C TRP A 42 -2.68 -10.46 19.14
N GLY A 43 -2.59 -9.53 20.08
CA GLY A 43 -3.38 -9.56 21.33
C GLY A 43 -4.88 -9.36 21.07
N GLY A 44 -5.25 -8.39 20.22
CA GLY A 44 -6.63 -8.15 19.82
C GLY A 44 -7.21 -9.35 19.05
N PHE A 45 -6.44 -9.93 18.13
CA PHE A 45 -6.82 -11.14 17.42
C PHE A 45 -7.05 -12.32 18.37
N LEU A 46 -6.08 -12.61 19.25
CA LEU A 46 -6.17 -13.72 20.20
C LEU A 46 -7.40 -13.58 21.10
N LEU A 47 -7.66 -12.37 21.61
CA LEU A 47 -8.83 -12.11 22.44
C LEU A 47 -10.14 -12.26 21.65
N ALA A 48 -10.21 -11.72 20.43
CA ALA A 48 -11.39 -11.85 19.56
C ALA A 48 -11.72 -13.31 19.20
N ALA A 49 -10.67 -14.11 18.97
CA ALA A 49 -10.79 -15.51 18.60
C ALA A 49 -11.20 -16.41 19.77
N THR A 50 -10.85 -16.06 21.01
CA THR A 50 -11.00 -16.96 22.17
C THR A 50 -12.09 -16.55 23.16
N THR A 51 -12.44 -15.26 23.24
CA THR A 51 -13.46 -14.79 24.20
C THR A 51 -14.85 -15.37 23.92
N SER A 52 -15.65 -15.62 24.96
CA SER A 52 -17.07 -15.97 24.81
C SER A 52 -17.98 -14.75 24.71
N SER A 53 -17.48 -13.56 25.05
CA SER A 53 -18.27 -12.31 25.04
C SER A 53 -18.20 -11.65 23.67
N LEU A 54 -19.34 -11.58 22.96
CA LEU A 54 -19.43 -10.95 21.65
C LEU A 54 -18.99 -9.47 21.67
N PRO A 55 -19.44 -8.61 22.61
CA PRO A 55 -18.98 -7.21 22.66
C PRO A 55 -17.46 -7.09 22.83
N VAL A 56 -16.85 -7.91 23.70
CA VAL A 56 -15.39 -7.93 23.89
C VAL A 56 -14.70 -8.38 22.61
N GLY A 57 -15.23 -9.40 21.94
CA GLY A 57 -14.68 -9.90 20.69
C GLY A 57 -14.73 -8.88 19.56
N LEU A 58 -15.81 -8.10 19.45
CA LEU A 58 -15.95 -7.04 18.45
C LEU A 58 -14.96 -5.89 18.69
N VAL A 59 -14.82 -5.43 19.94
CA VAL A 59 -13.85 -4.37 20.29
C VAL A 59 -12.42 -4.84 20.06
N ALA A 60 -12.08 -6.04 20.52
CA ALA A 60 -10.75 -6.62 20.32
C ALA A 60 -10.44 -6.83 18.83
N GLY A 61 -11.43 -7.29 18.05
CA GLY A 61 -11.33 -7.42 16.59
C GLY A 61 -11.10 -6.08 15.91
N LEU A 62 -11.81 -5.02 16.30
CA LEU A 62 -11.61 -3.68 15.74
C LEU A 62 -10.20 -3.14 16.04
N ILE A 63 -9.73 -3.28 17.28
CA ILE A 63 -8.35 -2.91 17.67
C ILE A 63 -7.36 -3.69 16.80
N SER A 64 -7.58 -5.00 16.64
CA SER A 64 -6.74 -5.86 15.82
C SER A 64 -6.71 -5.44 14.35
N VAL A 65 -7.84 -5.03 13.76
CA VAL A 65 -7.91 -4.57 12.36
C VAL A 65 -7.08 -3.30 12.17
N LEU A 66 -7.25 -2.31 13.06
CA LEU A 66 -6.53 -1.03 12.96
C LEU A 66 -5.03 -1.22 13.20
N ALA A 67 -4.67 -2.02 14.21
CA ALA A 67 -3.28 -2.33 14.52
C ALA A 67 -2.62 -3.18 13.43
N LEU A 68 -3.34 -4.15 12.87
CA LEU A 68 -2.89 -4.93 11.71
C LEU A 68 -2.61 -4.02 10.52
N TYR A 69 -3.55 -3.15 10.19
CA TYR A 69 -3.37 -2.28 9.03
C TYR A 69 -2.19 -1.32 9.20
N ARG A 70 -1.98 -0.76 10.41
CA ARG A 70 -0.78 0.00 10.74
C ARG A 70 0.50 -0.83 10.62
N ALA A 71 0.54 -2.01 11.24
CA ALA A 71 1.68 -2.91 11.20
C ALA A 71 2.03 -3.32 9.77
N LEU A 72 1.03 -3.67 8.97
CA LEU A 72 1.18 -4.04 7.56
C LEU A 72 1.67 -2.86 6.71
N SER A 73 1.21 -1.64 7.00
CA SER A 73 1.58 -0.42 6.25
C SER A 73 3.08 -0.09 6.32
N PHE A 74 3.82 -0.58 7.32
CA PHE A 74 5.29 -0.45 7.35
C PHE A 74 5.99 -1.10 6.15
N ILE A 75 5.32 -1.99 5.41
CA ILE A 75 5.85 -2.50 4.15
C ILE A 75 6.19 -1.38 3.16
N HIS A 76 5.44 -0.27 3.23
CA HIS A 76 5.70 0.94 2.46
C HIS A 76 7.02 1.59 2.85
N GLU A 77 7.25 1.81 4.14
CA GLU A 77 8.51 2.36 4.65
C GLU A 77 9.71 1.45 4.35
N LEU A 78 9.53 0.13 4.43
CA LEU A 78 10.57 -0.85 4.11
C LEU A 78 11.09 -0.76 2.68
N THR A 79 10.34 -0.17 1.74
CA THR A 79 10.79 0.00 0.36
C THR A 79 11.65 1.25 0.15
N HIS A 80 11.65 2.17 1.13
CA HIS A 80 12.41 3.43 1.09
C HIS A 80 13.60 3.45 2.03
N ILE A 81 13.51 2.75 3.16
CA ILE A 81 14.55 2.66 4.17
C ILE A 81 15.65 1.70 3.73
N ARG A 82 16.90 2.14 3.85
CA ARG A 82 18.07 1.27 3.68
C ARG A 82 18.29 0.39 4.91
N ASP A 83 18.90 -0.77 4.71
CA ASP A 83 19.10 -1.73 5.80
C ASP A 83 20.01 -1.20 6.94
N ASP A 84 20.88 -0.21 6.66
CA ASP A 84 21.74 0.45 7.66
C ASP A 84 21.01 1.52 8.50
N GLU A 85 19.88 2.05 8.02
CA GLU A 85 19.13 3.12 8.69
C GLU A 85 18.19 2.59 9.79
N ALA A 86 17.75 1.33 9.67
CA ALA A 86 16.99 0.62 10.70
C ALA A 86 17.43 -0.85 10.79
N PRO A 87 18.60 -1.12 11.42
CA PRO A 87 19.18 -2.45 11.46
C PRO A 87 18.20 -3.52 11.97
N GLY A 88 18.09 -4.61 11.22
CA GLY A 88 17.23 -5.76 11.54
C GLY A 88 15.73 -5.53 11.36
N PHE A 89 15.28 -4.30 11.10
CA PHE A 89 13.85 -3.95 11.06
C PHE A 89 13.07 -4.75 10.01
N ARG A 90 13.63 -4.89 8.79
CA ARG A 90 13.04 -5.70 7.72
C ARG A 90 12.83 -7.16 8.12
N VAL A 91 13.78 -7.75 8.84
CA VAL A 91 13.69 -9.14 9.31
C VAL A 91 12.65 -9.24 10.41
N GLY A 92 12.70 -8.36 11.41
CA GLY A 92 11.71 -8.32 12.49
C GLY A 92 10.29 -8.14 11.98
N TRP A 93 10.08 -7.21 11.04
CA TRP A 93 8.79 -7.00 10.40
C TRP A 93 8.28 -8.24 9.65
N ASN A 94 9.15 -8.92 8.90
CA ASN A 94 8.77 -10.17 8.23
C ASN A 94 8.39 -11.26 9.23
N VAL A 95 9.11 -11.39 10.34
CA VAL A 95 8.80 -12.39 11.38
C VAL A 95 7.49 -12.07 12.10
N LEU A 96 7.25 -10.80 12.44
CA LEU A 96 6.10 -10.38 13.24
C LEU A 96 4.81 -10.20 12.43
N VAL A 97 4.93 -9.85 11.14
CA VAL A 97 3.82 -9.39 10.30
C VAL A 97 3.84 -10.08 8.94
N GLY A 98 4.91 -9.91 8.16
CA GLY A 98 4.96 -10.32 6.76
C GLY A 98 4.71 -11.81 6.52
N VAL A 99 5.50 -12.69 7.14
CA VAL A 99 5.35 -14.15 7.01
C VAL A 99 4.04 -14.64 7.64
N PRO A 100 3.66 -14.22 8.86
CA PRO A 100 2.39 -14.65 9.46
C PRO A 100 1.14 -14.34 8.61
N LEU A 101 1.18 -13.26 7.83
CA LEU A 101 0.11 -12.84 6.91
C LEU A 101 0.34 -13.30 5.46
N MET A 102 1.43 -14.03 5.20
CA MET A 102 1.82 -14.47 3.87
C MET A 102 2.04 -13.31 2.87
N THR A 103 2.38 -12.12 3.38
CA THR A 103 2.70 -10.88 2.65
C THR A 103 4.10 -10.36 3.00
N PRO A 104 5.16 -11.16 2.82
CA PRO A 104 6.50 -10.77 3.23
C PRO A 104 7.05 -9.62 2.37
N SER A 105 8.09 -8.95 2.82
CA SER A 105 8.60 -7.71 2.24
C SER A 105 9.02 -7.86 0.77
N LEU A 106 9.40 -9.06 0.32
CA LEU A 106 9.69 -9.34 -1.09
C LEU A 106 8.54 -8.89 -1.99
N MET A 107 7.30 -8.94 -1.50
CA MET A 107 6.12 -8.62 -2.29
C MET A 107 5.98 -7.12 -2.58
N TYR A 108 6.80 -6.26 -1.97
CA TYR A 108 6.74 -4.82 -2.18
C TYR A 108 8.10 -4.20 -2.50
N GLU A 109 9.19 -4.87 -2.11
CA GLU A 109 10.55 -4.45 -2.41
C GLU A 109 10.77 -4.20 -3.91
N GLY A 110 11.09 -2.95 -4.26
CA GLY A 110 11.32 -2.53 -5.65
C GLY A 110 10.05 -2.40 -6.49
N VAL A 111 8.85 -2.53 -5.91
CA VAL A 111 7.56 -2.32 -6.59
C VAL A 111 7.18 -0.85 -6.48
N HIS A 112 6.98 -0.38 -5.26
CA HIS A 112 6.56 0.99 -5.02
C HIS A 112 7.62 2.00 -5.49
N ASN A 113 8.91 1.65 -5.48
CA ASN A 113 9.94 2.53 -6.07
C ASN A 113 9.70 2.81 -7.57
N VAL A 114 9.12 1.85 -8.32
CA VAL A 114 8.76 2.02 -9.74
C VAL A 114 7.65 3.07 -9.90
N HIS A 115 6.70 3.11 -8.97
CA HIS A 115 5.62 4.10 -8.95
C HIS A 115 6.17 5.54 -8.83
N HIS A 116 7.30 5.75 -8.12
CA HIS A 116 7.98 7.06 -8.04
C HIS A 116 8.83 7.43 -9.28
N VAL A 117 9.05 6.50 -10.21
CA VAL A 117 9.91 6.78 -11.37
C VAL A 117 9.15 7.66 -12.35
N LYS A 118 9.70 8.86 -12.62
CA LYS A 118 9.08 9.88 -13.48
C LYS A 118 8.53 9.35 -14.80
N ASP A 119 9.29 8.49 -15.48
CA ASP A 119 8.93 7.95 -16.80
C ASP A 119 7.98 6.74 -16.74
N ARG A 120 7.66 6.25 -15.54
CA ARG A 120 6.79 5.08 -15.32
C ARG A 120 5.50 5.44 -14.60
N PHE A 121 5.50 6.41 -13.69
CA PHE A 121 4.32 6.85 -12.95
C PHE A 121 3.12 7.04 -13.91
N GLY A 122 1.99 6.43 -13.59
CA GLY A 122 0.74 6.61 -14.33
C GLY A 122 0.69 5.92 -15.69
N THR A 123 1.75 5.23 -16.11
CA THR A 123 1.82 4.47 -17.37
C THR A 123 1.47 3.00 -17.14
N ALA A 124 1.41 2.19 -18.20
CA ALA A 124 1.23 0.74 -18.10
C ALA A 124 2.36 0.02 -17.33
N LEU A 125 3.52 0.68 -17.14
CA LEU A 125 4.65 0.15 -16.36
C LEU A 125 4.54 0.45 -14.86
N ASP A 126 3.54 1.22 -14.43
CA ASP A 126 3.32 1.54 -13.03
C ASP A 126 2.58 0.40 -12.32
N PRO A 127 3.16 -0.24 -11.29
CA PRO A 127 2.47 -1.27 -10.51
C PRO A 127 1.28 -0.73 -9.70
N GLU A 128 1.29 0.55 -9.36
CA GLU A 128 0.37 1.17 -8.40
C GLU A 128 -0.59 2.17 -9.04
N TYR A 129 -0.67 2.17 -10.37
CA TYR A 129 -1.60 3.04 -11.10
C TYR A 129 -2.55 2.28 -12.00
N LEU A 130 -3.82 2.69 -11.93
CA LEU A 130 -4.86 2.38 -12.88
C LEU A 130 -5.65 3.67 -13.15
N PRO A 131 -6.23 3.84 -14.35
CA PRO A 131 -7.08 4.98 -14.67
C PRO A 131 -8.46 4.83 -14.01
N LEU A 132 -8.51 4.70 -12.68
CA LEU A 132 -9.73 4.39 -11.91
C LEU A 132 -10.81 5.47 -12.07
N SER A 133 -10.46 6.71 -12.44
CA SER A 133 -11.45 7.75 -12.74
C SER A 133 -12.20 7.52 -14.06
N ARG A 134 -11.79 6.50 -14.85
CA ARG A 134 -12.44 6.03 -16.07
C ARG A 134 -13.34 4.82 -15.86
N TYR A 135 -13.32 4.22 -14.67
CA TYR A 135 -14.14 3.05 -14.36
C TYR A 135 -15.61 3.45 -14.29
N THR A 136 -16.52 2.46 -14.31
CA THR A 136 -17.91 2.68 -13.90
C THR A 136 -18.04 2.63 -12.37
N PRO A 137 -19.09 3.20 -11.76
CA PRO A 137 -19.29 3.08 -10.31
C PRO A 137 -19.26 1.62 -9.82
N LEU A 138 -19.83 0.70 -10.62
CA LEU A 138 -19.82 -0.74 -10.31
C LEU A 138 -18.42 -1.33 -10.38
N SER A 139 -17.62 -0.98 -11.39
CA SER A 139 -16.24 -1.48 -11.50
C SER A 139 -15.35 -0.94 -10.38
N LEU A 140 -15.57 0.31 -9.96
CA LEU A 140 -14.87 0.92 -8.83
C LEU A 140 -15.26 0.27 -7.49
N ALA A 141 -16.55 -0.05 -7.31
CA ALA A 141 -17.00 -0.84 -6.17
C ALA A 141 -16.39 -2.25 -6.21
N GLY A 142 -16.34 -2.90 -7.37
CA GLY A 142 -15.67 -4.20 -7.55
C GLY A 142 -14.20 -4.16 -7.14
N PHE A 143 -13.47 -3.12 -7.57
CA PHE A 143 -12.08 -2.86 -7.17
C PHE A 143 -11.94 -2.68 -5.64
N LEU A 144 -12.90 -2.05 -4.98
CA LEU A 144 -12.90 -1.90 -3.53
C LEU A 144 -13.14 -3.24 -2.80
N PHE A 145 -14.17 -3.98 -3.21
CA PHE A 145 -14.61 -5.18 -2.51
C PHE A 145 -13.76 -6.42 -2.79
N VAL A 146 -13.04 -6.49 -3.92
CA VAL A 146 -12.13 -7.61 -4.21
C VAL A 146 -11.02 -7.74 -3.16
N ALA A 147 -10.66 -6.63 -2.49
CA ALA A 147 -9.65 -6.64 -1.43
C ALA A 147 -10.02 -7.52 -0.22
N LEU A 148 -11.32 -7.80 0.00
CA LEU A 148 -11.76 -8.75 1.03
C LEU A 148 -11.25 -10.18 0.76
N LEU A 149 -10.92 -10.49 -0.50
CA LEU A 149 -10.41 -11.81 -0.92
C LEU A 149 -8.88 -11.91 -0.86
N ALA A 150 -8.17 -10.84 -0.49
CA ALA A 150 -6.71 -10.84 -0.41
C ALA A 150 -6.13 -11.97 0.46
N PRO A 151 -6.69 -12.31 1.65
CA PRO A 151 -6.20 -13.43 2.46
C PRO A 151 -6.26 -14.78 1.74
N ILE A 152 -7.30 -15.00 0.93
CA ILE A 152 -7.45 -16.21 0.13
C ILE A 152 -6.37 -16.24 -0.96
N GLY A 153 -6.13 -15.11 -1.64
CA GLY A 153 -5.10 -14.99 -2.67
C GLY A 153 -3.70 -15.33 -2.15
N VAL A 154 -3.31 -14.76 -1.01
CA VAL A 154 -1.98 -15.02 -0.42
C VAL A 154 -1.86 -16.42 0.18
N LEU A 155 -2.97 -17.02 0.63
CA LEU A 155 -3.01 -18.42 1.06
C LEU A 155 -2.81 -19.37 -0.13
N ILE A 156 -3.52 -19.15 -1.24
CA ILE A 156 -3.33 -19.93 -2.48
C ILE A 156 -1.88 -19.77 -2.97
N ARG A 157 -1.37 -18.54 -3.00
CA ARG A 157 0.02 -18.26 -3.37
C ARG A 157 0.97 -19.09 -2.50
N SER A 158 0.81 -19.06 -1.19
CA SER A 158 1.81 -19.62 -0.26
C SER A 158 1.70 -21.12 -0.07
N ALA A 159 0.48 -21.65 0.09
CA ALA A 159 0.26 -23.07 0.33
C ALA A 159 0.37 -23.92 -0.94
N ILE A 160 0.07 -23.35 -2.11
CA ILE A 160 -0.04 -24.09 -3.37
C ILE A 160 1.01 -23.62 -4.38
N VAL A 161 1.03 -22.33 -4.72
CA VAL A 161 1.86 -21.85 -5.84
C VAL A 161 3.35 -21.92 -5.53
N ILE A 162 3.77 -21.50 -4.34
CA ILE A 162 5.19 -21.56 -3.92
C ILE A 162 5.75 -22.98 -4.01
N PRO A 163 5.19 -24.02 -3.35
CA PRO A 163 5.75 -25.37 -3.43
C PRO A 163 5.77 -25.93 -4.86
N LEU A 164 4.68 -25.76 -5.61
CA LEU A 164 4.62 -26.23 -6.99
C LEU A 164 5.64 -25.51 -7.89
N SER A 165 5.97 -24.26 -7.58
CA SER A 165 6.98 -23.50 -8.33
C SER A 165 8.39 -24.09 -8.23
N PHE A 166 8.70 -24.89 -7.20
CA PHE A 166 9.98 -25.59 -7.12
C PHE A 166 10.08 -26.77 -8.09
N LEU A 167 8.93 -27.31 -8.51
CA LEU A 167 8.85 -28.46 -9.42
C LEU A 167 8.62 -28.03 -10.88
N VAL A 168 7.96 -26.89 -11.09
CA VAL A 168 7.52 -26.43 -12.42
C VAL A 168 8.21 -25.10 -12.79
N PRO A 169 9.28 -25.11 -13.61
CA PRO A 169 10.04 -23.90 -13.95
C PRO A 169 9.20 -22.76 -14.58
N PRO A 170 8.23 -23.01 -15.48
CA PRO A 170 7.33 -21.97 -15.96
C PRO A 170 6.53 -21.29 -14.83
N LEU A 171 6.07 -22.07 -13.85
CA LEU A 171 5.34 -21.53 -12.70
C LEU A 171 6.25 -20.69 -11.81
N ARG A 172 7.51 -21.08 -11.61
CA ARG A 172 8.51 -20.25 -10.90
C ARG A 172 8.70 -18.90 -11.57
N ARG A 173 8.70 -18.85 -12.90
CA ARG A 173 8.79 -17.60 -13.65
C ARG A 173 7.57 -16.71 -13.39
N VAL A 174 6.37 -17.26 -13.49
CA VAL A 174 5.12 -16.52 -13.20
C VAL A 174 5.08 -16.01 -11.76
N LEU A 175 5.43 -16.86 -10.79
CA LEU A 175 5.48 -16.49 -9.37
C LEU A 175 6.39 -15.28 -9.15
N LYS A 176 7.59 -15.29 -9.74
CA LYS A 176 8.58 -14.21 -9.63
C LYS A 176 8.21 -12.93 -10.36
N GLN A 177 7.51 -13.04 -11.47
CA GLN A 177 7.23 -11.90 -12.35
C GLN A 177 5.94 -11.17 -11.95
N ARG A 178 4.93 -11.93 -11.53
CA ARG A 178 3.56 -11.42 -11.33
C ARG A 178 3.04 -11.65 -9.92
N LEU A 179 3.31 -12.81 -9.32
CA LEU A 179 2.74 -13.16 -7.99
C LEU A 179 3.66 -12.83 -6.83
N SER A 180 4.79 -12.15 -7.06
CA SER A 180 5.69 -11.66 -6.02
C SER A 180 5.57 -10.14 -5.85
N ALA A 181 4.45 -9.54 -6.24
CA ALA A 181 4.22 -8.11 -6.14
C ALA A 181 2.80 -7.84 -5.62
N LEU A 182 2.67 -6.97 -4.63
CA LEU A 182 1.39 -6.36 -4.26
C LEU A 182 1.22 -5.14 -5.15
N VAL A 183 0.31 -5.26 -6.12
CA VAL A 183 0.09 -4.28 -7.20
C VAL A 183 -1.40 -4.10 -7.40
N ILE A 184 -1.79 -2.96 -7.96
CA ILE A 184 -3.16 -2.78 -8.45
C ILE A 184 -3.24 -2.97 -9.97
N ASN A 185 -2.14 -2.71 -10.69
CA ASN A 185 -2.05 -2.94 -12.12
C ASN A 185 -1.79 -4.43 -12.40
N PRO A 186 -2.74 -5.19 -12.98
CA PRO A 186 -2.57 -6.61 -13.25
C PRO A 186 -1.58 -6.90 -14.39
N ASP A 187 -1.32 -5.92 -15.26
CA ASP A 187 -0.43 -6.08 -16.40
C ASP A 187 1.04 -5.93 -15.99
N PHE A 188 1.32 -5.37 -14.81
CA PHE A 188 2.66 -5.19 -14.30
C PHE A 188 3.45 -6.51 -14.23
N VAL A 189 4.71 -6.43 -14.68
CA VAL A 189 5.67 -7.52 -14.66
C VAL A 189 6.99 -7.01 -14.10
N ARG A 190 7.56 -7.70 -13.11
CA ARG A 190 8.92 -7.40 -12.65
C ARG A 190 9.94 -7.74 -13.74
N GLU A 191 10.67 -6.72 -14.21
CA GLU A 191 11.62 -6.81 -15.33
C GLU A 191 13.00 -7.37 -14.90
N ASP A 192 13.45 -7.13 -13.67
CA ASP A 192 14.79 -7.50 -13.18
C ASP A 192 14.78 -8.70 -12.22
N MET A 193 14.68 -9.91 -12.77
CA MET A 193 14.56 -11.15 -11.98
C MET A 193 15.58 -12.24 -12.33
N ALA A 194 16.64 -11.90 -13.07
CA ALA A 194 17.62 -12.88 -13.58
C ALA A 194 18.37 -13.62 -12.46
N LYS A 195 18.54 -13.01 -11.28
CA LYS A 195 19.09 -13.65 -10.07
C LYS A 195 18.10 -13.49 -8.92
N MET A 196 17.70 -14.61 -8.34
CA MET A 196 16.83 -14.58 -7.17
C MET A 196 17.63 -14.22 -5.94
N ARG A 197 17.22 -13.16 -5.24
CA ARG A 197 17.83 -12.78 -3.96
C ARG A 197 17.61 -13.92 -2.97
N PRO A 198 18.65 -14.48 -2.32
CA PRO A 198 18.49 -15.58 -1.36
C PRO A 198 17.46 -15.26 -0.26
N ALA A 199 17.39 -14.00 0.17
CA ALA A 199 16.39 -13.54 1.14
C ALA A 199 14.94 -13.77 0.68
N TRP A 200 14.64 -13.62 -0.62
CA TRP A 200 13.29 -13.86 -1.14
C TRP A 200 12.94 -15.35 -1.14
N LEU A 201 13.93 -16.23 -1.37
CA LEU A 201 13.72 -17.67 -1.23
C LEU A 201 13.31 -18.03 0.20
N VAL A 202 14.03 -17.48 1.17
CA VAL A 202 13.77 -17.72 2.60
C VAL A 202 12.36 -17.25 2.97
N GLN A 203 11.96 -16.07 2.51
CA GLN A 203 10.61 -15.56 2.75
C GLN A 203 9.51 -16.41 2.09
N ASP A 204 9.71 -16.85 0.84
CA ASP A 204 8.77 -17.76 0.15
C ASP A 204 8.62 -19.08 0.93
N ILE A 205 9.74 -19.71 1.30
CA ILE A 205 9.74 -20.96 2.07
C ILE A 205 9.08 -20.76 3.43
N ALA A 206 9.37 -19.66 4.12
CA ALA A 206 8.76 -19.35 5.41
C ALA A 206 7.23 -19.21 5.30
N CYS A 207 6.73 -18.52 4.27
CA CYS A 207 5.28 -18.41 4.03
C CYS A 207 4.66 -19.77 3.68
N TRP A 208 5.35 -20.58 2.88
CA TRP A 208 4.91 -21.93 2.54
C TRP A 208 4.79 -22.81 3.79
N LEU A 209 5.85 -22.93 4.58
CA LEU A 209 5.87 -23.73 5.80
C LEU A 209 4.87 -23.22 6.84
N TRP A 210 4.77 -21.90 7.02
CA TRP A 210 3.80 -21.29 7.92
C TRP A 210 2.35 -21.64 7.52
N SER A 211 2.02 -21.48 6.23
CA SER A 211 0.66 -21.78 5.74
C SER A 211 0.28 -23.26 5.94
N TRP A 212 1.20 -24.19 5.66
CA TRP A 212 0.97 -25.62 5.92
C TRP A 212 0.92 -25.96 7.40
N GLY A 213 1.70 -25.27 8.24
CA GLY A 213 1.61 -25.39 9.70
C GLY A 213 0.22 -25.02 10.22
N LEU A 214 -0.34 -23.90 9.77
CA LEU A 214 -1.71 -23.48 10.11
C LEU A 214 -2.76 -24.49 9.61
N ILE A 215 -2.64 -24.95 8.36
CA ILE A 215 -3.57 -25.94 7.78
C ILE A 215 -3.50 -27.25 8.58
N ALA A 216 -2.32 -27.78 8.84
CA ALA A 216 -2.12 -29.02 9.57
C ALA A 216 -2.64 -28.92 11.01
N ALA A 217 -2.35 -27.81 11.71
CA ALA A 217 -2.86 -27.58 13.06
C ALA A 217 -4.39 -27.50 13.10
N THR A 218 -5.01 -26.91 12.07
CA THR A 218 -6.48 -26.83 11.96
C THR A 218 -7.10 -28.21 11.70
N VAL A 219 -6.55 -28.97 10.75
CA VAL A 219 -7.03 -30.32 10.40
C VAL A 219 -6.84 -31.29 11.56
N ALA A 220 -5.74 -31.18 12.31
CA ALA A 220 -5.49 -31.98 13.50
C ALA A 220 -6.37 -31.59 14.72
N GLY A 221 -7.17 -30.54 14.61
CA GLY A 221 -8.02 -30.05 15.70
C GLY A 221 -7.28 -29.27 16.80
N VAL A 222 -5.99 -29.01 16.63
CA VAL A 222 -5.18 -28.20 17.57
C VAL A 222 -5.56 -26.72 17.46
N LEU A 223 -5.81 -26.24 16.24
CA LEU A 223 -6.22 -24.86 15.98
C LEU A 223 -7.73 -24.82 15.70
N PRO A 224 -8.56 -24.18 16.56
CA PRO A 224 -10.00 -24.11 16.34
C PRO A 224 -10.34 -23.37 15.04
N ILE A 225 -11.34 -23.86 14.29
CA ILE A 225 -11.82 -23.20 13.06
C ILE A 225 -12.21 -21.74 13.32
N ARG A 226 -12.80 -21.47 14.49
CA ARG A 226 -13.11 -20.09 14.92
C ARG A 226 -11.88 -19.18 14.86
N PHE A 227 -10.74 -19.66 15.34
CA PHE A 227 -9.49 -18.90 15.35
C PHE A 227 -9.05 -18.53 13.92
N VAL A 228 -9.11 -19.49 13.00
CA VAL A 228 -8.79 -19.28 11.58
C VAL A 228 -9.76 -18.29 10.93
N LEU A 229 -11.06 -18.46 11.11
CA LEU A 229 -12.08 -17.58 10.53
C LEU A 229 -12.00 -16.16 11.08
N THR A 230 -11.71 -15.98 12.37
CA THR A 230 -11.48 -14.66 12.96
C THR A 230 -10.25 -13.99 12.34
N GLY A 231 -9.16 -14.74 12.14
CA GLY A 231 -7.94 -14.21 11.51
C GLY A 231 -8.18 -13.78 10.07
N LEU A 232 -8.88 -14.61 9.28
CA LEU A 232 -9.28 -14.28 7.91
C LEU A 232 -10.15 -13.03 7.86
N ALA A 233 -11.15 -12.91 8.75
CA ALA A 233 -12.03 -11.74 8.79
C ALA A 233 -11.26 -10.45 9.12
N ILE A 234 -10.39 -10.48 10.13
CA ILE A 234 -9.56 -9.33 10.51
C ILE A 234 -8.65 -8.91 9.35
N PHE A 235 -8.01 -9.88 8.70
CA PHE A 235 -7.13 -9.60 7.58
C PHE A 235 -7.91 -9.03 6.37
N SER A 236 -9.05 -9.62 6.01
CA SER A 236 -9.93 -9.10 4.96
C SER A 236 -10.38 -7.66 5.22
N LEU A 237 -10.73 -7.33 6.47
CA LEU A 237 -11.14 -5.96 6.83
C LEU A 237 -9.97 -4.98 6.76
N ALA A 238 -8.77 -5.37 7.20
CA ALA A 238 -7.58 -4.52 7.07
C ALA A 238 -7.22 -4.25 5.59
N THR A 239 -7.31 -5.25 4.72
CA THR A 239 -7.05 -5.07 3.28
C THR A 239 -8.15 -4.26 2.60
N PHE A 240 -9.40 -4.38 3.04
CA PHE A 240 -10.49 -3.50 2.58
C PHE A 240 -10.25 -2.03 2.95
N VAL A 241 -9.79 -1.74 4.18
CA VAL A 241 -9.39 -0.38 4.58
C VAL A 241 -8.24 0.13 3.72
N ASN A 242 -7.22 -0.70 3.46
CA ASN A 242 -6.12 -0.35 2.54
C ASN A 242 -6.63 -0.04 1.13
N GLN A 243 -7.59 -0.79 0.61
CA GLN A 243 -8.15 -0.58 -0.71
C GLN A 243 -8.97 0.71 -0.79
N ALA A 244 -9.74 1.03 0.27
CA ALA A 244 -10.44 2.31 0.39
C ALA A 244 -9.44 3.48 0.43
N ARG A 245 -8.33 3.34 1.18
CA ARG A 245 -7.23 4.32 1.18
C ARG A 245 -6.63 4.47 -0.21
N THR A 246 -6.39 3.35 -0.89
CA THR A 246 -5.86 3.33 -2.26
C THR A 246 -6.73 4.20 -3.16
N LEU A 247 -8.05 3.99 -3.19
CA LEU A 247 -8.96 4.82 -3.98
C LEU A 247 -8.83 6.34 -3.74
N VAL A 248 -8.39 6.74 -2.55
CA VAL A 248 -8.19 8.15 -2.16
C VAL A 248 -6.75 8.64 -2.38
N ALA A 249 -5.77 7.74 -2.56
CA ALA A 249 -4.36 8.10 -2.67
C ALA A 249 -4.05 8.97 -3.90
N HIS A 250 -4.84 8.80 -4.97
CA HIS A 250 -4.72 9.57 -6.21
C HIS A 250 -6.08 10.03 -6.75
N HIS A 251 -6.04 10.96 -7.69
CA HIS A 251 -7.18 11.42 -8.48
C HIS A 251 -7.52 10.48 -9.64
N TRP A 252 -6.53 9.71 -10.11
CA TRP A 252 -6.65 8.64 -11.10
C TRP A 252 -7.04 9.10 -12.51
N ASP A 253 -6.73 10.35 -12.85
CA ASP A 253 -7.22 10.99 -14.07
C ASP A 253 -6.35 10.73 -15.31
N ASN A 254 -5.11 10.32 -15.11
CA ASN A 254 -4.17 9.99 -16.18
C ASN A 254 -4.55 8.69 -16.89
N ASP A 255 -4.39 8.65 -18.21
CA ASP A 255 -4.86 7.56 -19.07
C ASP A 255 -3.68 6.81 -19.75
N GLY A 256 -2.61 6.59 -18.98
CA GLY A 256 -1.41 5.87 -19.44
C GLY A 256 -0.28 6.75 -19.99
N GLY A 257 -0.47 8.07 -20.06
CA GLY A 257 0.53 9.03 -20.52
C GLY A 257 1.62 9.33 -19.48
N LYS A 258 2.77 9.85 -19.92
CA LYS A 258 3.80 10.36 -19.01
C LYS A 258 3.32 11.66 -18.37
N MET A 259 3.63 11.83 -17.08
CA MET A 259 3.34 13.06 -16.33
C MET A 259 4.64 13.74 -15.86
N SER A 260 4.62 15.06 -15.81
CA SER A 260 5.61 15.87 -15.11
C SER A 260 5.53 15.66 -13.59
N LEU A 261 6.57 16.06 -12.86
CA LEU A 261 6.58 15.90 -11.39
C LEU A 261 5.44 16.68 -10.72
N ASP A 262 5.11 17.87 -11.25
CA ASP A 262 4.00 18.68 -10.73
C ASP A 262 2.64 18.01 -11.00
N GLU A 263 2.46 17.38 -12.17
CA GLU A 263 1.25 16.60 -12.47
C GLU A 263 1.14 15.35 -11.59
N GLN A 264 2.23 14.62 -11.35
CA GLN A 264 2.25 13.48 -10.42
C GLN A 264 1.88 13.91 -9.00
N PHE A 265 2.43 15.04 -8.54
CA PHE A 265 2.11 15.60 -7.24
C PHE A 265 0.64 16.01 -7.13
N LEU A 266 0.10 16.68 -8.15
CA LEU A 266 -1.31 17.13 -8.18
C LEU A 266 -2.30 15.98 -8.36
N ASP A 267 -1.88 14.88 -8.98
CA ASP A 267 -2.69 13.67 -9.03
C ASP A 267 -2.68 12.93 -7.69
N SER A 268 -1.64 13.10 -6.86
CA SER A 268 -1.55 12.49 -5.52
C SER A 268 -2.32 13.30 -4.47
N VAL A 269 -2.73 12.63 -3.38
CA VAL A 269 -3.59 13.24 -2.34
C VAL A 269 -2.96 13.19 -0.94
N ASN A 270 -2.94 14.33 -0.27
CA ASN A 270 -2.77 14.44 1.18
C ASN A 270 -4.13 14.54 1.87
N VAL A 271 -4.24 14.04 3.10
CA VAL A 271 -5.33 14.29 4.04
C VAL A 271 -4.74 14.70 5.40
N PRO A 272 -4.22 15.94 5.49
CA PRO A 272 -3.53 16.42 6.68
C PRO A 272 -4.52 16.75 7.82
N PRO A 273 -4.00 17.13 9.01
CA PRO A 273 -4.80 17.79 10.05
C PRO A 273 -5.65 18.95 9.48
N PRO A 274 -6.82 19.24 10.06
CA PRO A 274 -7.29 18.82 11.39
C PRO A 274 -7.96 17.44 11.45
N ASN A 275 -8.05 16.69 10.34
CA ASN A 275 -8.67 15.37 10.35
C ASN A 275 -7.77 14.31 11.00
N LEU A 276 -7.91 14.13 12.32
CA LEU A 276 -7.13 13.12 13.07
C LEU A 276 -7.52 11.67 12.73
N ALA A 277 -8.74 11.44 12.23
CA ALA A 277 -9.16 10.09 11.83
C ALA A 277 -8.32 9.53 10.67
N SER A 278 -7.67 10.39 9.88
CA SER A 278 -6.70 10.00 8.85
C SER A 278 -5.57 9.11 9.37
N GLU A 279 -5.18 9.22 10.64
CA GLU A 279 -4.14 8.38 11.22
C GLU A 279 -4.55 6.91 11.35
N LEU A 280 -5.86 6.63 11.37
CA LEU A 280 -6.39 5.28 11.51
C LEU A 280 -6.48 4.55 10.16
N TRP A 281 -6.94 5.24 9.10
CA TRP A 281 -7.15 4.64 7.77
C TRP A 281 -6.05 4.98 6.75
N ALA A 282 -5.11 5.86 7.09
CA ALA A 282 -3.87 6.10 6.35
C ALA A 282 -2.67 6.27 7.32
N PRO A 283 -2.35 5.24 8.13
CA PRO A 283 -1.29 5.28 9.13
C PRO A 283 0.09 5.33 8.49
N VAL A 284 1.16 5.40 9.30
CA VAL A 284 2.56 5.32 8.84
C VAL A 284 2.84 6.30 7.70
N GLY A 285 2.37 7.54 7.82
CA GLY A 285 2.65 8.58 6.84
C GLY A 285 1.76 8.57 5.59
N LEU A 286 0.97 7.53 5.37
CA LEU A 286 0.15 7.36 4.16
C LEU A 286 -0.89 8.47 3.97
N ARG A 287 -1.29 9.17 5.03
CA ARG A 287 -2.14 10.37 4.92
C ARG A 287 -1.45 11.54 4.22
N TYR A 288 -0.14 11.49 4.04
CA TYR A 288 0.66 12.50 3.37
C TYR A 288 1.19 11.97 2.02
N HIS A 289 0.38 11.23 1.26
CA HIS A 289 0.80 10.52 0.06
C HIS A 289 1.37 11.45 -1.03
N ALA A 290 0.79 12.64 -1.24
CA ALA A 290 1.36 13.60 -2.19
C ALA A 290 2.70 14.17 -1.72
N LEU A 291 2.84 14.45 -0.42
CA LEU A 291 4.12 14.88 0.15
C LEU A 291 5.17 13.76 0.06
N HIS A 292 4.76 12.51 0.21
CA HIS A 292 5.61 11.34 0.01
C HIS A 292 6.13 11.28 -1.43
N HIS A 293 5.28 11.45 -2.43
CA HIS A 293 5.70 11.57 -3.83
C HIS A 293 6.69 12.72 -4.08
N LEU A 294 6.52 13.82 -3.34
CA LEU A 294 7.43 14.96 -3.43
C LEU A 294 8.79 14.67 -2.78
N LEU A 295 8.82 13.93 -1.67
CA LEU A 295 10.02 13.62 -0.87
C LEU A 295 10.04 12.14 -0.46
N PRO A 296 10.27 11.18 -1.39
CA PRO A 296 10.06 9.75 -1.11
C PRO A 296 10.99 9.12 -0.07
N LYS A 297 12.08 9.81 0.30
CA LYS A 297 13.02 9.36 1.33
C LYS A 297 12.70 9.90 2.73
N LEU A 298 11.73 10.81 2.84
CA LEU A 298 11.37 11.43 4.10
C LEU A 298 10.68 10.37 4.98
N PRO A 299 11.22 10.04 6.17
CA PRO A 299 10.67 8.97 6.99
C PRO A 299 9.27 9.34 7.51
N TYR A 300 8.37 8.35 7.64
CA TYR A 300 6.97 8.64 7.93
C TYR A 300 6.73 9.49 9.18
N HIS A 301 7.53 9.30 10.22
CA HIS A 301 7.39 10.00 11.49
C HIS A 301 7.79 11.48 11.40
N ASN A 302 8.41 11.92 10.31
CA ASN A 302 8.73 13.32 10.04
C ASN A 302 7.77 13.98 9.03
N LEU A 303 6.93 13.23 8.32
CA LEU A 303 6.01 13.77 7.30
C LEU A 303 5.06 14.84 7.86
N GLY A 304 4.57 14.66 9.09
CA GLY A 304 3.70 15.67 9.72
C GLY A 304 4.41 16.99 9.98
N LYS A 305 5.65 16.95 10.47
CA LYS A 305 6.49 18.12 10.71
C LYS A 305 6.87 18.80 9.40
N ALA A 306 7.26 18.02 8.40
CA ALA A 306 7.55 18.51 7.05
C ALA A 306 6.32 19.18 6.44
N HIS A 307 5.14 18.55 6.55
CA HIS A 307 3.90 19.11 6.02
C HIS A 307 3.58 20.47 6.64
N ALA A 308 3.66 20.59 7.96
CA ALA A 308 3.41 21.85 8.66
C ALA A 308 4.40 22.94 8.23
N ARG A 309 5.68 22.61 8.10
CA ARG A 309 6.72 23.56 7.68
C ARG A 309 6.51 24.03 6.23
N LEU A 310 6.20 23.12 5.31
CA LEU A 310 5.93 23.45 3.91
C LEU A 310 4.65 24.28 3.76
N ALA A 311 3.59 23.91 4.48
CA ALA A 311 2.33 24.65 4.45
C ALA A 311 2.48 26.07 4.99
N GLN A 312 3.42 26.32 5.90
CA GLN A 312 3.69 27.65 6.44
C GLN A 312 4.62 28.48 5.55
N ALA A 313 5.63 27.86 4.95
CA ALA A 313 6.69 28.57 4.22
C ALA A 313 6.35 28.85 2.75
N LEU A 314 5.54 28.01 2.11
CA LEU A 314 5.18 28.17 0.71
C LEU A 314 4.08 29.22 0.54
N ALA A 315 4.10 29.92 -0.59
CA ALA A 315 3.11 30.94 -0.91
C ALA A 315 1.70 30.33 -0.99
N PRO A 316 0.63 31.07 -0.62
CA PRO A 316 -0.74 30.54 -0.61
C PRO A 316 -1.24 29.98 -1.96
N ASP A 317 -0.69 30.45 -3.08
CA ASP A 317 -0.99 30.03 -4.45
C ASP A 317 -0.09 28.86 -4.95
N SER A 318 0.82 28.38 -4.11
CA SER A 318 1.67 27.21 -4.40
C SER A 318 0.83 25.97 -4.72
N LEU A 319 1.30 25.18 -5.70
CA LEU A 319 0.70 23.89 -6.04
C LEU A 319 0.57 22.96 -4.84
N TYR A 320 1.44 23.11 -3.84
CA TYR A 320 1.43 22.34 -2.61
C TYR A 320 0.06 22.31 -1.91
N HIS A 321 -0.63 23.44 -1.87
CA HIS A 321 -1.92 23.58 -1.19
C HIS A 321 -3.09 22.94 -1.94
N ARG A 322 -2.89 22.56 -3.22
CA ARG A 322 -3.94 21.99 -4.08
C ARG A 322 -4.06 20.48 -3.97
N ALA A 323 -3.04 19.79 -3.44
CA ALA A 323 -3.00 18.33 -3.35
C ALA A 323 -3.65 17.78 -2.06
N SER A 324 -4.48 18.55 -1.35
CA SER A 324 -5.08 18.13 -0.07
C SER A 324 -6.59 17.95 -0.15
N GLN A 325 -7.09 16.89 0.50
CA GLN A 325 -8.50 16.59 0.69
C GLN A 325 -8.88 16.64 2.18
N LYS A 326 -10.17 16.78 2.48
CA LYS A 326 -10.67 16.91 3.87
C LYS A 326 -10.72 15.57 4.61
N GLY A 327 -10.93 14.47 3.91
CA GLY A 327 -11.19 13.17 4.51
C GLY A 327 -11.44 12.06 3.48
N LEU A 328 -11.49 10.83 3.98
CA LEU A 328 -11.73 9.63 3.18
C LEU A 328 -13.06 9.70 2.44
N PHE A 329 -14.15 10.01 3.14
CA PHE A 329 -15.49 9.99 2.57
C PHE A 329 -15.70 11.09 1.54
N GLU A 330 -15.15 12.28 1.76
CA GLU A 330 -15.21 13.38 0.80
C GLU A 330 -14.48 13.03 -0.49
N ALA A 331 -13.27 12.48 -0.38
CA ALA A 331 -12.47 12.09 -1.54
C ALA A 331 -13.10 10.92 -2.31
N LEU A 332 -13.58 9.89 -1.60
CA LEU A 332 -14.33 8.78 -2.21
C LEU A 332 -15.60 9.27 -2.90
N THR A 333 -16.41 10.08 -2.22
CA THR A 333 -17.64 10.64 -2.81
C THR A 333 -17.34 11.45 -4.05
N ALA A 334 -16.27 12.26 -4.03
CA ALA A 334 -15.83 13.02 -5.19
C ALA A 334 -15.44 12.08 -6.34
N LEU A 335 -14.68 11.02 -6.09
CA LEU A 335 -14.29 10.05 -7.12
C LEU A 335 -15.50 9.34 -7.74
N PHE A 336 -16.39 8.76 -6.89
CA PHE A 336 -17.60 8.07 -7.36
C PHE A 336 -18.53 9.01 -8.14
N ARG A 337 -18.66 10.28 -7.70
CA ARG A 337 -19.45 11.29 -8.43
C ARG A 337 -18.84 11.63 -9.79
N ARG A 338 -17.51 11.86 -9.86
CA ARG A 338 -16.80 12.13 -11.13
C ARG A 338 -17.00 10.98 -12.12
N VAL A 339 -16.88 9.75 -11.64
CA VAL A 339 -17.07 8.53 -12.43
C VAL A 339 -18.53 8.38 -12.90
N ALA A 340 -19.52 8.67 -12.06
CA ALA A 340 -20.94 8.57 -12.43
C ALA A 340 -21.39 9.66 -13.43
N GLN A 341 -20.74 10.82 -13.44
CA GLN A 341 -21.09 11.96 -14.28
C GLN A 341 -20.42 11.93 -15.66
N LYS A 342 -19.38 11.10 -15.86
CA LYS A 342 -18.79 10.92 -17.18
C LYS A 342 -19.78 10.17 -18.08
N PRO A 343 -20.14 10.69 -19.28
CA PRO A 343 -20.88 9.90 -20.24
C PRO A 343 -20.09 8.63 -20.53
N ALA A 344 -20.77 7.48 -20.55
CA ALA A 344 -20.14 6.23 -20.96
C ALA A 344 -19.53 6.44 -22.34
N VAL A 345 -18.20 6.56 -22.40
CA VAL A 345 -17.50 6.60 -23.68
C VAL A 345 -17.71 5.21 -24.26
N VAL A 346 -18.64 5.12 -25.20
CA VAL A 346 -18.82 3.94 -26.05
C VAL A 346 -17.46 3.68 -26.68
N SER A 347 -16.79 2.61 -26.25
CA SER A 347 -15.59 2.12 -26.91
C SER A 347 -15.99 1.72 -28.33
N ARG A 348 -15.85 2.64 -29.29
CA ARG A 348 -15.75 2.25 -30.69
C ARG A 348 -14.45 1.47 -30.79
N GLY A 349 -14.57 0.15 -30.91
CA GLY A 349 -13.45 -0.71 -31.27
C GLY A 349 -12.78 -0.19 -32.55
N PRO A 350 -11.51 -0.54 -32.79
CA PRO A 350 -10.81 -0.11 -33.99
C PRO A 350 -11.62 -0.57 -35.21
N SER A 351 -12.10 0.42 -35.98
CA SER A 351 -12.60 0.23 -37.32
C SER A 351 -11.49 -0.40 -38.14
N ALA A 352 -11.71 -1.62 -38.63
CA ALA A 352 -10.88 -2.20 -39.67
C ALA A 352 -11.08 -1.39 -40.97
N ALA A 353 -10.09 -0.57 -41.31
CA ALA A 353 -9.79 0.03 -42.61
C ALA A 353 -8.42 0.73 -42.43
N GLU A 354 -7.37 0.48 -43.19
CA GLU A 354 -7.19 -0.02 -44.56
C GLU A 354 -6.11 -1.11 -44.64
#